data_AF-A0A966SDU4-F1
#
_entry.id   AF-A0A966SDU4-F1
#
_cell.length_a   1.000
_cell.length_b   1.000
_cell.length_c   1.000
_cell.angle_alpha   90.00
_cell.angle_beta   90.00
_cell.angle_gamma   90.00
#
_symmetry.space_group_name_H-M   'P 1'
#
loop_
_entity.id
_entity.type
_entity.pdbx_description
1 polymer ?
#
loop_
_entity_poly.entity_id
_entity_poly.type
_entity_poly.pdbx_seq_one_letter_code
_entity_poly.pdbx_strand_id
1 'polypeptide(L)'
;MTIPEHRKAIDALDAKLVALLNERTKHVLGIGEIKRKAGEEIYVPSRERQVFQRIVKKNTGPITDASLRAIYREIMSSALALEKSMTIAYLGPEATFTHQAAIQRFGSSLLYAAQKTIADVFNEVAKGRADYGVVPVENSTEGVVTHTLDMFVDSDLKIVSQIVLPISHCLVSKSGRAHIKKLYVHPQSLAQCRAWVHKNLAGAEIVETSSNARSAELAAKEKHSAAIAGLLAA
;
A
#
# COMPACT_ATOMS: atom_id res chain seq x y z
N MET A 1 -31.56 -19.24 -14.18
CA MET A 1 -31.77 -17.85 -13.73
C MET A 1 -31.44 -16.92 -14.89
N THR A 2 -32.26 -15.90 -15.10
CA THR A 2 -32.01 -14.80 -16.04
C THR A 2 -31.09 -13.75 -15.40
N ILE A 3 -30.54 -12.84 -16.21
CA ILE A 3 -29.71 -11.72 -15.70
C ILE A 3 -30.46 -10.89 -14.63
N PRO A 4 -31.74 -10.49 -14.84
CA PRO A 4 -32.50 -9.77 -13.82
C PRO A 4 -32.67 -10.55 -12.51
N GLU A 5 -32.89 -11.86 -12.58
CA GLU A 5 -33.02 -12.71 -11.39
C GLU A 5 -31.72 -12.78 -10.59
N HIS A 6 -30.58 -12.91 -11.26
CA HIS A 6 -29.28 -12.86 -10.61
C HIS A 6 -29.01 -11.51 -9.94
N ARG A 7 -29.35 -10.39 -10.59
CA ARG A 7 -29.19 -9.05 -10.00
C ARG A 7 -30.02 -8.91 -8.72
N LYS A 8 -31.29 -9.30 -8.76
CA LYS A 8 -32.17 -9.26 -7.58
C LYS A 8 -31.65 -10.13 -6.43
N ALA A 9 -31.07 -11.29 -6.75
CA ALA A 9 -30.44 -12.14 -5.75
C ALA A 9 -29.19 -11.49 -5.13
N ILE A 10 -28.37 -10.82 -5.94
CA ILE A 10 -27.20 -10.05 -5.49
C ILE A 10 -27.65 -8.90 -4.57
N ASP A 11 -28.64 -8.11 -4.97
CA ASP A 11 -29.14 -6.98 -4.16
C ASP A 11 -29.60 -7.44 -2.76
N ALA A 12 -30.28 -8.59 -2.69
CA ALA A 12 -30.72 -9.18 -1.43
C ALA A 12 -29.56 -9.70 -0.56
N LEU A 13 -28.48 -10.19 -1.18
CA LEU A 13 -27.26 -10.58 -0.47
C LEU A 13 -26.50 -9.35 0.01
N ASP A 14 -26.40 -8.30 -0.79
CA ASP A 14 -25.72 -7.06 -0.44
C ASP A 14 -26.38 -6.38 0.75
N ALA A 15 -27.72 -6.36 0.81
CA ALA A 15 -28.44 -5.86 1.99
C ALA A 15 -28.04 -6.62 3.28
N LYS A 16 -27.88 -7.95 3.20
CA LYS A 16 -27.41 -8.77 4.33
C LYS A 16 -25.95 -8.50 4.65
N LEU A 17 -25.08 -8.36 3.65
CA LEU A 17 -23.67 -8.04 3.85
C LEU A 17 -23.51 -6.71 4.57
N VAL A 18 -24.24 -5.66 4.15
CA VAL A 18 -24.22 -4.35 4.82
C VAL A 18 -24.68 -4.47 6.28
N ALA A 19 -25.75 -5.21 6.56
CA ALA A 19 -26.21 -5.44 7.93
C ALA A 19 -25.14 -6.14 8.79
N LEU A 20 -24.55 -7.23 8.28
CA LEU A 20 -23.50 -8.00 8.96
C LEU A 20 -22.22 -7.19 9.18
N LEU A 21 -21.82 -6.35 8.21
CA LEU A 21 -20.67 -5.47 8.34
C LEU A 21 -20.89 -4.44 9.45
N ASN A 22 -22.08 -3.81 9.50
CA ASN A 22 -22.42 -2.86 10.56
C ASN A 22 -22.46 -3.51 11.94
N GLU A 23 -23.06 -4.70 12.05
CA GLU A 23 -23.09 -5.45 13.30
C GLU A 23 -21.68 -5.83 13.78
N ARG A 24 -20.84 -6.33 12.86
CA ARG A 24 -19.43 -6.61 13.15
C ARG A 24 -18.70 -5.34 13.63
N THR A 25 -18.90 -4.21 12.96
CA THR A 25 -18.26 -2.94 13.33
C THR A 25 -18.69 -2.47 14.72
N LYS A 26 -19.96 -2.63 15.12
CA LYS A 26 -20.40 -2.33 16.50
C LYS A 26 -19.64 -3.14 17.55
N HIS A 27 -19.39 -4.42 17.29
CA HIS A 27 -18.58 -5.25 18.20
C HIS A 27 -17.12 -4.81 18.26
N VAL A 28 -16.55 -4.39 17.13
CA VAL A 28 -15.19 -3.82 17.09
C VAL A 28 -15.14 -2.57 17.97
N LEU A 29 -16.01 -1.59 17.72
CA LEU A 29 -16.10 -0.35 18.51
C LEU A 29 -16.27 -0.61 20.02
N GLY A 30 -17.13 -1.56 20.40
CA GLY A 30 -17.31 -1.93 21.81
C GLY A 30 -16.03 -2.51 22.44
N ILE A 31 -15.27 -3.33 21.71
CA ILE A 31 -13.95 -3.81 22.15
C ILE A 31 -12.96 -2.63 22.25
N GLY A 32 -12.96 -1.72 21.28
CA GLY A 32 -12.14 -0.52 21.28
C GLY A 32 -12.39 0.36 22.52
N GLU A 33 -13.65 0.53 22.94
CA GLU A 33 -14.00 1.27 24.16
C GLU A 33 -13.46 0.62 25.43
N ILE A 34 -13.57 -0.72 25.54
CA ILE A 34 -13.07 -1.49 26.69
C ILE A 34 -11.54 -1.34 26.78
N LYS A 35 -10.84 -1.54 25.66
CA LYS A 35 -9.38 -1.41 25.59
C LYS A 35 -8.90 -0.01 25.91
N ARG A 36 -9.58 1.02 25.39
CA ARG A 36 -9.24 2.42 25.65
C ARG A 36 -9.34 2.74 27.15
N LYS A 37 -10.37 2.22 27.84
CA LYS A 37 -10.52 2.37 29.30
C LYS A 37 -9.43 1.62 30.07
N ALA A 38 -8.94 0.51 29.53
CA ALA A 38 -7.87 -0.28 30.13
C ALA A 38 -6.45 0.23 29.78
N GLY A 39 -6.32 1.21 28.88
CA GLY A 39 -5.02 1.68 28.38
C GLY A 39 -4.31 0.69 27.45
N GLU A 40 -5.03 -0.27 26.88
CA GLU A 40 -4.48 -1.28 25.96
C GLU A 40 -4.43 -0.79 24.51
N GLU A 41 -3.53 -1.39 23.73
CA GLU A 41 -3.43 -1.13 22.29
C GLU A 41 -4.69 -1.60 21.54
N ILE A 42 -5.22 -0.70 20.71
CA ILE A 42 -6.39 -0.96 19.86
C ILE A 42 -6.03 -1.95 18.74
N TYR A 43 -4.96 -1.66 17.98
CA TYR A 43 -4.49 -2.52 16.89
C TYR A 43 -3.50 -3.58 17.41
N VAL A 44 -3.80 -4.85 17.13
CA VAL A 44 -2.94 -5.98 17.53
C VAL A 44 -2.68 -6.88 16.31
N PRO A 45 -1.47 -6.85 15.71
CA PRO A 45 -1.15 -7.62 14.50
C PRO A 45 -1.36 -9.14 14.61
N SER A 46 -1.19 -9.72 15.80
CA SER A 46 -1.42 -11.14 16.03
C SER A 46 -2.90 -11.51 15.89
N ARG A 47 -3.81 -10.62 16.31
CA ARG A 47 -5.26 -10.83 16.20
C ARG A 47 -5.73 -10.80 14.75
N GLU A 48 -5.18 -9.89 13.97
CA GLU A 48 -5.43 -9.79 12.53
C GLU A 48 -5.03 -11.08 11.80
N ARG A 49 -3.82 -11.60 12.07
CA ARG A 49 -3.37 -12.90 11.54
C ARG A 49 -4.34 -14.03 11.88
N GLN A 50 -4.85 -14.09 13.11
CA GLN A 50 -5.85 -15.08 13.51
C GLN A 50 -7.18 -14.92 12.76
N VAL A 51 -7.60 -13.70 12.43
CA VAL A 51 -8.79 -13.47 11.59
C VAL A 51 -8.54 -14.03 10.19
N PHE A 52 -7.42 -13.69 9.56
CA PHE A 52 -7.09 -14.19 8.21
C PHE A 52 -7.00 -15.71 8.14
N GLN A 53 -6.39 -16.36 9.14
CA GLN A 53 -6.35 -17.82 9.20
C GLN A 53 -7.74 -18.44 9.33
N ARG A 54 -8.62 -17.86 10.15
CA ARG A 54 -9.98 -18.37 10.36
C ARG A 54 -10.86 -18.23 9.13
N ILE A 55 -10.80 -17.09 8.43
CA ILE A 55 -11.63 -16.87 7.23
C ILE A 55 -11.19 -17.76 6.08
N VAL A 56 -9.87 -17.97 5.90
CA VAL A 56 -9.33 -18.86 4.87
C VAL A 56 -9.75 -20.31 5.13
N LYS A 57 -9.66 -20.78 6.38
CA LYS A 57 -10.15 -22.12 6.75
C LYS A 57 -11.65 -22.34 6.48
N LYS A 58 -12.44 -21.26 6.45
CA LYS A 58 -13.88 -21.30 6.15
C LYS A 58 -14.19 -21.08 4.67
N ASN A 59 -13.21 -20.73 3.84
CA ASN A 59 -13.42 -20.43 2.45
C ASN A 59 -13.55 -21.71 1.63
N THR A 60 -14.74 -22.00 1.14
CA THR A 60 -15.01 -23.14 0.23
C THR A 60 -15.06 -22.73 -1.24
N GLY A 61 -14.66 -21.49 -1.56
CA GLY A 61 -14.81 -20.91 -2.89
C GLY A 61 -16.22 -20.37 -3.17
N PRO A 62 -16.44 -19.74 -4.34
CA PRO A 62 -15.54 -19.61 -5.48
C PRO A 62 -14.48 -18.49 -5.33
N ILE A 63 -14.58 -17.65 -4.28
CA ILE A 63 -13.60 -16.59 -4.04
C ILE A 63 -12.23 -17.17 -3.64
N THR A 64 -11.15 -16.57 -4.13
CA THR A 64 -9.79 -16.99 -3.74
C THR A 64 -9.45 -16.51 -2.32
N ASP A 65 -8.56 -17.22 -1.64
CA ASP A 65 -8.07 -16.82 -0.33
C ASP A 65 -7.41 -15.43 -0.34
N ALA A 66 -6.70 -15.12 -1.43
CA ALA A 66 -6.06 -13.82 -1.61
C ALA A 66 -7.10 -12.69 -1.68
N SER A 67 -8.15 -12.88 -2.47
CA SER A 67 -9.26 -11.92 -2.57
C SER A 67 -10.00 -11.77 -1.24
N LEU A 68 -10.25 -12.88 -0.53
CA LEU A 68 -10.93 -12.85 0.77
C LEU A 68 -10.11 -12.11 1.84
N ARG A 69 -8.79 -12.31 1.87
CA ARG A 69 -7.88 -11.55 2.75
C ARG A 69 -7.90 -10.07 2.43
N ALA A 70 -7.89 -9.68 1.16
CA ALA A 70 -7.95 -8.28 0.74
C ALA A 70 -9.25 -7.60 1.21
N ILE A 71 -10.39 -8.26 1.02
CA ILE A 71 -11.69 -7.75 1.51
C ILE A 71 -11.67 -7.58 3.03
N TYR A 72 -11.21 -8.60 3.77
CA TYR A 72 -11.15 -8.51 5.23
C TYR A 72 -10.17 -7.47 5.75
N ARG A 73 -9.07 -7.21 5.03
CA ARG A 73 -8.14 -6.12 5.35
C ARG A 73 -8.87 -4.78 5.29
N GLU A 74 -9.64 -4.51 4.23
CA GLU A 74 -10.40 -3.25 4.13
C GLU A 74 -11.51 -3.17 5.19
N ILE A 75 -12.22 -4.27 5.47
CA ILE A 75 -13.22 -4.30 6.56
C ILE A 75 -12.58 -3.94 7.90
N MET A 76 -11.38 -4.47 8.19
CA MET A 76 -10.66 -4.16 9.44
C MET A 76 -10.10 -2.74 9.44
N SER A 77 -9.53 -2.29 8.33
CA SER A 77 -9.04 -0.92 8.13
C SER A 77 -10.14 0.11 8.40
N SER A 78 -11.32 -0.05 7.80
CA SER A 78 -12.46 0.84 7.99
C SER A 78 -12.93 0.88 9.45
N ALA A 79 -12.91 -0.26 10.14
CA ALA A 79 -13.29 -0.31 11.55
C ALA A 79 -12.25 0.38 12.46
N LEU A 80 -10.95 0.16 12.21
CA LEU A 80 -9.86 0.81 12.94
C LEU A 80 -9.91 2.34 12.77
N ALA A 81 -10.20 2.82 11.56
CA ALA A 81 -10.34 4.24 11.26
C ALA A 81 -11.44 4.92 12.09
N LEU A 82 -12.49 4.18 12.48
CA LEU A 82 -13.56 4.68 13.36
C LEU A 82 -13.17 4.67 14.84
N GLU A 83 -12.30 3.76 15.26
CA GLU A 83 -11.86 3.63 16.67
C GLU A 83 -10.81 4.67 17.07
N LYS A 84 -9.89 4.96 16.15
CA LYS A 84 -8.79 5.92 16.30
C LYS A 84 -8.33 6.39 14.93
N SER A 85 -8.01 7.67 14.82
CA SER A 85 -7.24 8.16 13.69
C SER A 85 -5.81 7.63 13.81
N MET A 86 -5.53 6.51 13.15
CA MET A 86 -4.22 5.87 13.14
C MET A 86 -3.41 6.42 11.96
N THR A 87 -2.20 6.89 12.26
CA THR A 87 -1.29 7.49 11.27
C THR A 87 -0.14 6.54 10.97
N ILE A 88 0.06 6.25 9.69
CA ILE A 88 1.12 5.40 9.17
C ILE A 88 2.15 6.28 8.47
N ALA A 89 3.32 6.45 9.09
CA ALA A 89 4.45 7.11 8.45
C ALA A 89 5.12 6.15 7.45
N TYR A 90 5.57 6.65 6.31
CA TYR A 90 6.26 5.83 5.31
C TYR A 90 7.32 6.61 4.55
N LEU A 91 8.32 5.91 4.02
CA LEU A 91 9.31 6.52 3.13
C LEU A 91 8.63 6.93 1.82
N GLY A 92 8.43 8.23 1.65
CA GLY A 92 7.67 8.80 0.55
C GLY A 92 8.49 9.04 -0.73
N PRO A 93 7.94 9.81 -1.68
CA PRO A 93 6.63 10.49 -1.63
C PRO A 93 5.42 9.55 -1.81
N GLU A 94 4.22 10.13 -1.87
CA GLU A 94 2.99 9.42 -2.25
C GLU A 94 3.16 8.68 -3.59
N ALA A 95 2.43 7.57 -3.73
CA ALA A 95 2.43 6.70 -4.89
C ALA A 95 3.76 5.97 -5.19
N THR A 96 4.69 5.94 -4.22
CA THR A 96 5.87 5.07 -4.25
C THR A 96 5.52 3.62 -3.87
N PHE A 97 6.46 2.69 -4.08
CA PHE A 97 6.28 1.29 -3.67
C PHE A 97 6.15 1.13 -2.15
N THR A 98 6.82 1.98 -1.35
CA THR A 98 6.64 1.97 0.10
C THR A 98 5.25 2.44 0.50
N HIS A 99 4.69 3.45 -0.19
CA HIS A 99 3.29 3.85 0.00
C HIS A 99 2.33 2.71 -0.31
N GLN A 100 2.54 2.04 -1.45
CA GLN A 100 1.76 0.86 -1.84
C GLN A 100 1.87 -0.27 -0.80
N ALA A 101 3.07 -0.52 -0.27
CA ALA A 101 3.28 -1.52 0.77
C ALA A 101 2.55 -1.14 2.08
N ALA A 102 2.53 0.14 2.44
CA ALA A 102 1.80 0.64 3.60
C ALA A 102 0.28 0.40 3.44
N ILE A 103 -0.29 0.79 2.31
CA ILE A 103 -1.72 0.55 1.99
C ILE A 103 -2.03 -0.95 1.96
N GLN A 104 -1.18 -1.77 1.34
CA GLN A 104 -1.39 -3.21 1.29
C GLN A 104 -1.27 -3.88 2.66
N ARG A 105 -0.55 -3.28 3.61
CA ARG A 105 -0.44 -3.81 4.96
C ARG A 105 -1.61 -3.40 5.84
N PHE A 106 -1.94 -2.12 5.85
CA PHE A 106 -2.86 -1.53 6.83
C PHE A 106 -4.27 -1.24 6.29
N GLY A 107 -4.43 -1.22 4.97
CA GLY A 107 -5.70 -0.92 4.28
C GLY A 107 -5.91 0.56 3.99
N SER A 108 -6.79 0.88 3.06
CA SER A 108 -6.85 2.21 2.44
C SER A 108 -7.47 3.33 3.31
N SER A 109 -8.13 2.98 4.41
CA SER A 109 -9.01 3.90 5.16
C SER A 109 -8.33 4.69 6.28
N LEU A 110 -7.00 4.61 6.37
CA LEU A 110 -6.20 5.21 7.45
C LEU A 110 -5.46 6.46 6.97
N LEU A 111 -4.82 7.17 7.90
CA LEU A 111 -3.98 8.32 7.55
C LEU A 111 -2.58 7.85 7.18
N TYR A 112 -2.05 8.38 6.08
CA TYR A 112 -0.73 8.06 5.56
C TYR A 112 0.13 9.31 5.48
N ALA A 113 1.26 9.30 6.19
CA ALA A 113 2.17 10.44 6.30
C ALA A 113 3.49 10.16 5.55
N ALA A 114 3.64 10.77 4.38
CA ALA A 114 4.87 10.66 3.59
C ALA A 114 6.04 11.38 4.28
N GLN A 115 7.15 10.66 4.46
CA GLN A 115 8.39 11.21 5.03
C GLN A 115 9.50 11.25 3.97
N LYS A 116 10.43 12.18 4.12
CA LYS A 116 11.51 12.39 3.15
C LYS A 116 12.63 11.37 3.29
N THR A 117 12.91 10.93 4.52
CA THR A 117 13.99 10.00 4.83
C THR A 117 13.51 8.85 5.71
N ILE A 118 14.28 7.76 5.76
CA ILE A 118 14.01 6.64 6.67
C ILE A 118 14.11 7.13 8.12
N ALA A 119 15.12 7.94 8.45
CA ALA A 119 15.27 8.53 9.77
C ALA A 119 14.04 9.34 10.20
N ASP A 120 13.43 10.10 9.28
CA ASP A 120 12.18 10.84 9.55
C ASP A 120 11.02 9.88 9.91
N VAL A 121 10.88 8.75 9.23
CA VAL A 121 9.86 7.73 9.57
C VAL A 121 10.04 7.23 11.00
N PHE A 122 11.28 6.88 11.38
CA PHE A 122 11.58 6.46 12.75
C PHE A 122 11.29 7.58 13.77
N ASN A 123 11.66 8.82 13.45
CA ASN A 123 11.41 9.98 14.30
C ASN A 123 9.92 10.31 14.49
N GLU A 124 9.08 10.08 13.48
CA GLU A 124 7.62 10.26 13.60
C GLU A 124 7.03 9.23 14.58
N VAL A 125 7.46 7.97 14.49
CA VAL A 125 6.97 6.90 15.35
C VAL A 125 7.50 7.03 16.78
N ALA A 126 8.81 7.26 16.95
CA ALA A 126 9.44 7.40 18.26
C ALA A 126 8.88 8.56 19.08
N LYS A 127 8.45 9.64 18.40
CA LYS A 127 7.82 10.81 19.05
C LYS A 127 6.29 10.69 19.17
N GLY A 128 5.70 9.56 18.80
CA GLY A 128 4.26 9.29 18.88
C GLY A 128 3.39 10.13 17.93
N ARG A 129 3.97 10.73 16.88
CA ARG A 129 3.22 11.46 15.84
C ARG A 129 2.63 10.52 14.78
N ALA A 130 3.25 9.37 14.59
CA ALA A 130 2.70 8.25 13.84
C ALA A 130 2.62 7.01 14.74
N ASP A 131 1.60 6.19 14.53
CA ASP A 131 1.43 4.93 15.27
C ASP A 131 2.36 3.84 14.72
N TYR A 132 2.60 3.84 13.41
CA TYR A 132 3.44 2.86 12.73
C TYR A 132 4.29 3.51 11.64
N GLY A 133 5.45 2.88 11.37
CA GLY A 133 6.37 3.26 10.30
C GLY A 133 6.52 2.13 9.29
N VAL A 134 6.54 2.47 8.00
CA VAL A 134 6.81 1.53 6.90
C VAL A 134 8.07 1.97 6.17
N VAL A 135 9.09 1.12 6.22
CA VAL A 135 10.41 1.36 5.63
C VAL A 135 10.87 0.14 4.83
N PRO A 136 11.59 0.31 3.72
CA PRO A 136 12.18 -0.81 2.99
C PRO A 136 13.38 -1.35 3.77
N VAL A 137 13.51 -2.68 3.85
CA VAL A 137 14.66 -3.34 4.52
C VAL A 137 15.55 -4.09 3.53
N GLU A 138 14.99 -4.55 2.41
CA GLU A 138 15.70 -5.30 1.38
C GLU A 138 15.01 -5.10 0.04
N ASN A 139 15.80 -5.10 -1.05
CA ASN A 139 15.31 -5.20 -2.40
C ASN A 139 16.10 -6.28 -3.17
N SER A 140 15.45 -6.96 -4.12
CA SER A 140 16.07 -8.09 -4.83
C SER A 140 17.19 -7.71 -5.81
N THR A 141 17.45 -6.42 -6.01
CA THR A 141 18.41 -5.93 -7.02
C THR A 141 19.69 -5.37 -6.43
N GLU A 142 19.60 -4.69 -5.30
CA GLU A 142 20.68 -4.00 -4.58
C GLU A 142 20.90 -4.60 -3.18
N GLY A 143 20.05 -5.56 -2.78
CA GLY A 143 20.14 -6.24 -1.50
C GLY A 143 19.60 -5.40 -0.35
N VAL A 144 20.28 -5.47 0.78
CA VAL A 144 19.84 -4.92 2.06
C VAL A 144 19.90 -3.39 2.05
N VAL A 145 18.86 -2.75 2.58
CA VAL A 145 18.82 -1.31 2.84
C VAL A 145 19.49 -1.07 4.20
N THR A 146 20.82 -0.96 4.20
CA THR A 146 21.65 -0.85 5.42
C THR A 146 21.18 0.25 6.37
N HIS A 147 20.82 1.41 5.81
CA HIS A 147 20.36 2.55 6.61
C HIS A 147 19.13 2.22 7.48
N THR A 148 18.21 1.38 6.99
CA THR A 148 17.06 0.92 7.79
C THR A 148 17.52 0.06 8.97
N LEU A 149 18.52 -0.80 8.76
CA LEU A 149 19.08 -1.63 9.83
C LEU A 149 19.81 -0.79 10.87
N ASP A 150 20.59 0.21 10.44
CA ASP A 150 21.27 1.14 11.36
C ASP A 150 20.26 1.87 12.25
N MET A 151 19.16 2.36 11.67
CA MET A 151 18.09 3.00 12.43
C MET A 151 17.43 2.08 13.47
N PHE A 152 17.38 0.77 13.24
CA PHE A 152 16.88 -0.19 14.23
C PHE A 152 17.87 -0.46 15.36
N VAL A 153 19.17 -0.30 15.13
CA VAL A 153 20.19 -0.41 16.19
C VAL A 153 20.07 0.77 17.16
N ASP A 154 19.85 1.97 16.62
CA ASP A 154 19.82 3.22 17.39
C ASP A 154 18.43 3.62 17.91
N SER A 155 17.42 2.76 17.79
CA SER A 155 16.06 3.05 18.25
C SER A 155 15.43 1.92 19.05
N ASP A 156 14.50 2.28 19.94
CA ASP A 156 13.71 1.31 20.71
C ASP A 156 12.55 0.70 19.93
N LEU A 157 12.33 1.13 18.69
CA LEU A 157 11.22 0.67 17.85
C LEU A 157 11.35 -0.83 17.54
N LYS A 158 10.20 -1.49 17.43
CA LYS A 158 10.12 -2.94 17.19
C LYS A 158 9.45 -3.25 15.86
N ILE A 159 9.95 -4.28 15.18
CA ILE A 159 9.34 -4.81 13.97
C ILE A 159 8.12 -5.65 14.35
N VAL A 160 6.93 -5.18 13.98
CA VAL A 160 5.67 -5.87 14.30
C VAL A 160 5.10 -6.66 13.12
N SER A 161 5.61 -6.41 11.91
CA SER A 161 5.15 -7.05 10.68
C SER A 161 6.14 -6.89 9.54
N GLN A 162 6.00 -7.74 8.52
CA GLN A 162 6.75 -7.67 7.26
C GLN A 162 5.79 -7.85 6.08
N ILE A 163 6.14 -7.27 4.94
CA ILE A 163 5.44 -7.43 3.67
C ILE A 163 6.46 -7.60 2.55
N VAL A 164 6.23 -8.59 1.69
CA VAL A 164 6.98 -8.76 0.45
C VAL A 164 6.12 -8.22 -0.68
N LEU A 165 6.61 -7.19 -1.38
CA LEU A 165 5.91 -6.57 -2.49
C LEU A 165 6.60 -6.92 -3.82
N PRO A 166 5.97 -7.70 -4.70
CA PRO A 166 6.46 -7.89 -6.06
C PRO A 166 6.44 -6.56 -6.81
N ILE A 167 7.62 -6.09 -7.22
CA ILE A 167 7.77 -4.84 -7.94
C ILE A 167 7.42 -5.05 -9.40
N SER A 168 6.44 -4.27 -9.89
CA SER A 168 6.08 -4.20 -11.30
C SER A 168 6.19 -2.74 -11.75
N HIS A 169 6.93 -2.53 -12.82
CA HIS A 169 7.13 -1.22 -13.43
C HIS A 169 6.18 -1.05 -14.61
N CYS A 170 5.51 0.10 -14.67
CA CYS A 170 4.60 0.48 -15.73
C CYS A 170 5.20 1.65 -16.54
N LEU A 171 5.15 1.57 -17.87
CA LEU A 171 5.34 2.75 -18.71
C LEU A 171 4.01 3.53 -18.74
N VAL A 172 4.04 4.77 -18.26
CA VAL A 172 2.86 5.64 -18.15
C VAL A 172 3.04 6.88 -19.01
N SER A 173 2.01 7.30 -19.74
CA SER A 173 2.06 8.42 -20.68
C SER A 173 0.64 8.87 -21.06
N LYS A 174 0.45 10.18 -21.22
CA LYS A 174 -0.77 10.75 -21.83
C LYS A 174 -0.78 10.65 -23.36
N SER A 175 0.37 10.38 -23.97
CA SER A 175 0.53 10.22 -25.40
C SER A 175 0.62 8.73 -25.77
N GLY A 176 0.18 8.37 -26.97
CA GLY A 176 0.46 7.04 -27.51
C GLY A 176 1.98 6.78 -27.59
N ARG A 177 2.39 5.53 -27.37
CA ARG A 177 3.82 5.14 -27.25
C ARG A 177 4.69 5.64 -28.39
N ALA A 178 4.18 5.63 -29.63
CA ALA A 178 4.90 6.08 -30.83
C ALA A 178 5.26 7.58 -30.82
N HIS A 179 4.62 8.38 -29.96
CA HIS A 179 4.83 9.82 -29.87
C HIS A 179 5.69 10.22 -28.65
N ILE A 180 6.23 9.26 -27.89
CA ILE A 180 7.08 9.55 -26.74
C ILE A 180 8.46 9.99 -27.24
N LYS A 181 8.88 11.18 -26.82
CA LYS A 181 10.19 11.79 -27.11
C LYS A 181 11.05 11.98 -25.87
N LYS A 182 10.46 11.90 -24.67
CA LYS A 182 11.15 12.07 -23.39
C LYS A 182 10.64 11.06 -22.37
N LEU A 183 11.55 10.49 -21.60
CA LEU A 183 11.27 9.53 -20.53
C LEU A 183 11.83 10.05 -19.21
N TYR A 184 10.94 10.37 -18.27
CA TYR A 184 11.30 10.63 -16.88
C TYR A 184 11.40 9.30 -16.12
N VAL A 185 12.48 9.07 -15.37
CA VAL A 185 12.66 7.79 -14.69
C VAL A 185 13.62 7.90 -13.51
N HIS A 186 13.38 7.14 -12.44
CA HIS A 186 14.37 7.00 -11.36
C HIS A 186 15.56 6.12 -11.81
N PRO A 187 16.82 6.45 -11.45
CA PRO A 187 18.00 5.69 -11.91
C PRO A 187 17.92 4.18 -11.68
N GLN A 188 17.40 3.76 -10.52
CA GLN A 188 17.21 2.34 -10.19
C GLN A 188 16.19 1.66 -11.11
N SER A 189 15.05 2.31 -11.37
CA SER A 189 14.02 1.79 -12.28
C SER A 189 14.54 1.71 -13.72
N LEU A 190 15.35 2.69 -14.14
CA LEU A 190 16.03 2.69 -15.43
C LEU A 190 17.00 1.51 -15.55
N ALA A 191 17.81 1.25 -14.51
CA ALA A 191 18.72 0.12 -14.49
C ALA A 191 17.96 -1.22 -14.63
N GLN A 192 16.85 -1.38 -13.90
CA GLN A 192 16.01 -2.58 -13.96
C GLN A 192 15.26 -2.74 -15.30
N CYS A 193 14.90 -1.63 -15.95
CA CYS A 193 14.11 -1.63 -17.19
C CYS A 193 14.95 -1.39 -18.46
N ARG A 194 16.29 -1.32 -18.35
CA ARG A 194 17.18 -0.85 -19.42
C ARG A 194 16.97 -1.54 -20.76
N ALA A 195 16.87 -2.87 -20.76
CA ALA A 195 16.69 -3.65 -21.98
C ALA A 195 15.35 -3.31 -22.68
N TRP A 196 14.29 -3.11 -21.90
CA TRP A 196 12.98 -2.75 -22.43
C TRP A 196 12.98 -1.32 -22.99
N VAL A 197 13.57 -0.37 -22.25
CA VAL A 197 13.67 1.04 -22.68
C VAL A 197 14.47 1.16 -23.97
N HIS A 198 15.65 0.53 -24.04
CA HIS A 198 16.48 0.55 -25.24
C HIS A 198 15.76 -0.03 -26.47
N LYS A 199 14.98 -1.10 -26.30
CA LYS A 199 14.24 -1.74 -27.40
C LYS A 199 13.01 -0.93 -27.85
N ASN A 200 12.30 -0.28 -26.93
CA ASN A 200 10.97 0.29 -27.21
C ASN A 200 10.95 1.83 -27.29
N LEU A 201 11.98 2.50 -26.77
CA LEU A 201 12.07 3.96 -26.65
C LEU A 201 13.46 4.48 -27.09
N ALA A 202 14.07 3.86 -28.11
CA ALA A 202 15.44 4.14 -28.54
C ALA A 202 15.72 5.62 -28.91
N GLY A 203 14.70 6.38 -29.29
CA GLY A 203 14.82 7.81 -29.65
C GLY A 203 14.35 8.78 -28.56
N ALA A 204 13.97 8.31 -27.38
CA ALA A 204 13.53 9.17 -26.29
C ALA A 204 14.71 9.71 -25.48
N GLU A 205 14.70 11.00 -25.18
CA GLU A 205 15.59 11.63 -24.21
C GLU A 205 15.29 11.06 -22.81
N ILE A 206 16.30 10.57 -22.10
CA ILE A 206 16.14 10.03 -20.74
C ILE A 206 16.51 11.12 -19.73
N VAL A 207 15.57 11.43 -18.83
CA VAL A 207 15.75 12.40 -17.75
C VAL A 207 15.59 11.69 -16.41
N GLU A 208 16.67 11.62 -15.65
CA GLU A 208 16.65 10.99 -14.33
C GLU A 208 15.95 11.88 -13.29
N THR A 209 15.15 11.28 -12.41
CA THR A 209 14.39 12.00 -11.38
C THR A 209 14.55 11.36 -10.00
N SER A 210 14.22 12.12 -8.94
CA SER A 210 14.38 11.69 -7.55
C SER A 210 13.46 10.55 -7.10
N SER A 211 12.35 10.27 -7.79
CA SER A 211 11.47 9.13 -7.51
C SER A 211 10.60 8.77 -8.71
N ASN A 212 10.09 7.54 -8.76
CA ASN A 212 9.13 7.10 -9.78
C ASN A 212 7.83 7.91 -9.77
N ALA A 213 7.34 8.29 -8.59
CA ALA A 213 6.16 9.15 -8.46
C ALA A 213 6.42 10.56 -9.04
N ARG A 214 7.62 11.11 -8.79
CA ARG A 214 8.03 12.37 -9.41
C ARG A 214 8.16 12.25 -10.93
N SER A 215 8.65 11.11 -11.43
CA SER A 215 8.67 10.84 -12.87
C SER A 215 7.27 10.94 -13.47
N ALA A 216 6.29 10.26 -12.87
CA ALA A 216 4.90 10.27 -13.33
C ALA A 216 4.28 11.67 -13.29
N GLU A 217 4.53 12.43 -12.22
CA GLU A 217 4.05 13.82 -12.08
C GLU A 217 4.57 14.74 -13.20
N LEU A 218 5.87 14.64 -13.52
CA LEU A 218 6.48 15.41 -14.61
C LEU A 218 5.93 14.98 -15.97
N ALA A 219 5.83 13.67 -16.21
CA ALA A 219 5.29 13.14 -17.45
C ALA A 219 3.81 13.55 -17.69
N ALA A 220 3.04 13.70 -16.62
CA ALA A 220 1.65 14.17 -16.72
C ALA A 220 1.53 15.64 -17.15
N LYS A 221 2.57 16.47 -16.94
CA LYS A 221 2.58 17.91 -17.24
C LYS A 221 3.14 18.23 -18.63
N GLU A 222 3.94 17.34 -19.22
CA GLU A 222 4.60 17.57 -20.51
C GLU A 222 4.05 16.66 -21.62
N LYS A 223 3.73 17.23 -22.78
CA LYS A 223 3.29 16.45 -23.96
C LYS A 223 4.44 15.60 -24.49
N HIS A 224 4.11 14.49 -25.15
CA HIS A 224 5.13 13.58 -25.73
C HIS A 224 6.14 13.05 -24.71
N SER A 225 5.79 13.05 -23.43
CA SER A 225 6.62 12.54 -22.36
C SER A 225 5.97 11.31 -21.72
N ALA A 226 6.82 10.48 -21.13
CA ALA A 226 6.41 9.29 -20.41
C ALA A 226 7.21 9.15 -19.12
N ALA A 227 6.77 8.24 -18.25
CA ALA A 227 7.52 7.84 -17.08
C ALA A 227 7.50 6.33 -16.86
N ILE A 228 8.50 5.83 -16.13
CA ILE A 228 8.42 4.51 -15.51
C ILE A 228 8.01 4.69 -14.06
N ALA A 229 6.87 4.11 -13.67
CA ALA A 229 6.35 4.22 -12.32
C ALA A 229 5.65 2.94 -11.85
N GLY A 230 5.32 2.89 -10.55
CA GLY A 230 4.47 1.83 -10.01
C GLY A 230 3.00 2.06 -10.39
N LEU A 231 2.19 1.01 -10.27
CA LEU A 231 0.76 1.05 -10.64
C LEU A 231 -0.03 2.16 -9.92
N LEU A 232 0.33 2.47 -8.67
CA LEU A 232 -0.35 3.51 -7.89
C LEU A 232 -0.13 4.94 -8.42
N ALA A 233 0.95 5.15 -9.19
CA ALA A 233 1.30 6.44 -9.80
C ALA A 233 0.87 6.55 -11.28
N ALA A 234 0.30 5.48 -11.85
CA ALA A 234 -0.12 5.37 -13.24
C ALA A 234 -1.51 5.96 -13.46
#